data_AF-X1AVK1-F1
#
_entry.id   AF-X1AVK1-F1
#
_cell.length_a   1.000
_cell.length_b   1.000
_cell.length_c   1.000
_cell.angle_alpha   90.00
_cell.angle_beta   90.00
_cell.angle_gamma   90.00
#
_symmetry.space_group_name_H-M   'P 1'
#
loop_
_entity.id
_entity.type
_entity.pdbx_description
1 polymer ?
#
loop_
_entity_poly.entity_id
_entity_poly.type
_entity_poly.pdbx_seq_one_letter_code
_entity_poly.pdbx_strand_id
1 'polypeptide(L)'
;MRTNRSAGAHDGILNYQNLDKVIVIDQSPIGRTPRSNPATYTGVFTYIRELYSRTHDSRIKGYKPGRFSFNVKGGRCEACNGDGLIKIEMHFLPDIYIPCEVCKGKRFNRETLEIRYKGKNIDDVLNMTVEEAMNFFKNIPRI
;
A
#
# COMPACT_ATOMS: atom_id res chain seq x y z
N MET A 1 10.48 13.92 -11.01
CA MET A 1 11.79 13.27 -10.89
C MET A 1 12.72 13.99 -11.87
N ARG A 2 13.60 14.87 -11.39
CA ARG A 2 14.66 15.45 -12.24
C ARG A 2 15.83 14.48 -12.18
N THR A 3 16.36 14.07 -13.33
CA THR A 3 17.52 13.18 -13.36
C THR A 3 18.74 13.89 -12.76
N ASN A 4 19.49 13.19 -11.92
CA ASN A 4 20.79 13.66 -11.42
C ASN A 4 21.94 13.21 -12.32
N ARG A 5 21.65 12.58 -13.46
CA ARG A 5 22.65 12.18 -14.45
C ARG A 5 22.82 13.29 -15.48
N SER A 6 24.08 13.68 -15.70
CA SER A 6 24.48 14.52 -16.82
C SER A 6 24.12 13.85 -18.14
N ALA A 7 23.70 14.63 -19.14
CA ALA A 7 23.53 14.12 -20.49
C ALA A 7 24.86 13.57 -21.01
N GLY A 8 24.82 12.43 -21.70
CA GLY A 8 25.99 11.92 -22.43
C GLY A 8 26.36 12.82 -23.61
N ALA A 9 27.49 12.55 -24.26
CA ALA A 9 27.90 13.29 -25.46
C ALA A 9 26.82 13.15 -26.57
N HIS A 10 26.37 14.28 -27.11
CA HIS A 10 25.39 14.37 -28.20
C HIS A 10 25.50 15.74 -28.87
N ASP A 11 25.11 15.84 -30.15
CA ASP A 11 25.17 17.10 -30.91
C ASP A 11 24.00 18.05 -30.59
N GLY A 12 22.84 17.49 -30.26
CA GLY A 12 21.64 18.25 -29.91
C GLY A 12 20.38 17.37 -29.87
N ILE A 13 19.29 17.91 -29.34
CA ILE A 13 17.96 17.27 -29.36
C ILE A 13 17.00 18.21 -30.08
N LEU A 14 16.45 17.77 -31.20
CA LEU A 14 15.49 18.53 -32.01
C LEU A 14 14.05 18.08 -31.68
N ASN A 15 13.08 18.98 -31.88
CA ASN A 15 11.65 18.68 -31.76
C ASN A 15 11.16 18.20 -30.38
N TYR A 16 11.93 18.40 -29.30
CA TYR A 16 11.52 18.02 -27.94
C TYR A 16 10.30 18.81 -27.43
N GLN A 17 10.03 19.97 -28.02
CA GLN A 17 8.83 20.77 -27.75
C GLN A 17 7.51 20.06 -28.11
N ASN A 18 7.56 18.99 -28.91
CA ASN A 18 6.39 18.16 -29.22
C ASN A 18 6.11 17.10 -28.15
N LEU A 19 6.93 17.04 -27.09
CA LEU A 19 6.81 16.06 -26.01
C LEU A 19 6.30 16.74 -24.75
N ASP A 20 5.16 16.27 -24.23
CA ASP A 20 4.64 16.74 -22.94
C ASP A 20 5.44 16.16 -21.76
N LYS A 21 5.74 14.86 -21.82
CA LYS A 21 6.42 14.10 -20.76
C LYS A 21 7.21 12.93 -21.31
N VAL A 22 8.37 12.69 -20.73
CA VAL A 22 9.15 11.46 -20.89
C VAL A 22 9.11 10.71 -19.56
N ILE A 23 8.65 9.46 -19.59
CA ILE A 23 8.54 8.61 -18.40
C ILE A 23 9.41 7.38 -18.64
N VAL A 24 10.39 7.19 -17.75
CA VAL A 24 11.21 5.98 -17.74
C VAL A 24 10.54 4.96 -16.84
N ILE A 25 10.20 3.80 -17.39
CA ILE A 25 9.72 2.64 -16.65
C ILE A 25 10.87 1.65 -16.60
N ASP A 26 11.39 1.41 -15.40
CA ASP A 26 12.53 0.53 -15.18
C ASP A 26 12.22 -0.57 -14.16
N GLN A 27 13.24 -1.34 -13.78
CA GLN A 27 13.13 -2.43 -12.82
C GLN A 27 13.53 -2.00 -11.40
N SER A 28 13.60 -0.70 -11.12
CA SER A 28 13.87 -0.25 -9.76
C SER A 28 12.71 -0.63 -8.83
N PRO A 29 12.99 -0.95 -7.55
CA PRO A 29 11.93 -1.30 -6.62
C PRO A 29 10.90 -0.18 -6.46
N ILE A 30 9.60 -0.52 -6.44
CA ILE A 30 8.49 0.44 -6.24
C ILE A 30 8.62 1.25 -4.95
N GLY A 31 9.28 0.68 -3.94
CA GLY A 31 9.58 1.32 -2.68
C GLY A 31 10.58 0.47 -1.89
N ARG A 32 11.18 1.09 -0.86
CA ARG A 32 12.24 0.47 -0.05
C ARG A 32 11.75 -0.09 1.28
N THR A 33 10.44 -0.02 1.53
CA THR A 33 9.83 -0.45 2.80
C THR A 33 8.67 -1.40 2.53
N PRO A 34 8.33 -2.29 3.49
CA PRO A 34 7.19 -3.20 3.39
C PRO A 34 5.82 -2.50 3.23
N ARG A 35 5.78 -1.18 3.43
CA ARG A 35 4.59 -0.34 3.25
C ARG A 35 4.24 -0.12 1.79
N SER A 36 5.22 -0.29 0.89
CA SER A 36 5.03 -0.13 -0.54
C SER A 36 4.59 -1.46 -1.14
N ASN A 37 3.38 -1.49 -1.66
CA ASN A 37 2.79 -2.63 -2.34
C ASN A 37 2.00 -2.16 -3.57
N PRO A 38 1.56 -3.08 -4.45
CA PRO A 38 0.83 -2.71 -5.67
C PRO A 38 -0.41 -1.84 -5.40
N ALA A 39 -1.14 -2.08 -4.31
CA ALA A 39 -2.34 -1.34 -3.97
C ALA A 39 -2.04 0.11 -3.54
N THR A 40 -0.92 0.35 -2.85
CA THR A 40 -0.47 1.70 -2.50
C THR A 40 0.14 2.44 -3.68
N TYR A 41 0.88 1.74 -4.55
CA TYR A 41 1.59 2.35 -5.66
C TYR A 41 0.63 2.84 -6.75
N THR A 42 -0.39 2.03 -7.07
CA THR A 42 -1.46 2.40 -8.01
C THR A 42 -2.47 3.40 -7.42
N GLY A 43 -2.47 3.59 -6.09
CA GLY A 43 -3.41 4.44 -5.38
C GLY A 43 -4.77 3.81 -5.10
N VAL A 44 -5.05 2.60 -5.60
CA VAL A 44 -6.34 1.91 -5.41
C VAL A 44 -6.68 1.69 -3.94
N PHE A 45 -5.67 1.54 -3.08
CA PHE A 45 -5.87 1.37 -1.64
C PHE A 45 -6.60 2.57 -1.00
N THR A 46 -6.54 3.76 -1.59
CA THR A 46 -7.33 4.91 -1.12
C THR A 46 -8.83 4.66 -1.25
N TYR A 47 -9.28 4.19 -2.41
CA TYR A 47 -10.69 3.89 -2.64
C TYR A 47 -11.17 2.70 -1.81
N ILE A 48 -10.32 1.70 -1.59
CA ILE A 48 -10.62 0.58 -0.69
C ILE A 48 -10.84 1.10 0.74
N ARG A 49 -9.96 1.95 1.27
CA ARG A 49 -10.13 2.52 2.62
C ARG A 49 -11.39 3.37 2.74
N GLU A 50 -11.73 4.14 1.71
CA GLU A 50 -12.98 4.89 1.66
C GLU A 50 -14.20 3.98 1.70
N LEU A 51 -14.18 2.88 0.94
CA LEU A 51 -15.25 1.87 0.96
C LEU A 51 -15.45 1.30 2.36
N TYR A 52 -14.38 0.89 3.03
CA TYR A 52 -14.45 0.33 4.39
C TYR A 52 -15.00 1.35 5.40
N SER A 53 -14.62 2.63 5.28
CA SER A 53 -15.16 3.70 6.12
C SER A 53 -16.67 3.93 5.96
N ARG A 54 -17.24 3.51 4.83
CA ARG A 54 -18.66 3.67 4.52
C ARG A 54 -19.52 2.48 4.95
N THR A 55 -18.93 1.38 5.42
CA THR A 55 -19.68 0.22 5.95
C THR A 55 -20.51 0.62 7.17
N HIS A 56 -21.60 -0.10 7.43
CA HIS A 56 -22.52 0.19 8.52
C HIS A 56 -21.80 0.18 9.89
N ASP A 57 -21.07 -0.89 10.18
CA ASP A 57 -20.32 -1.04 11.43
C ASP A 57 -19.24 0.04 11.60
N SER A 58 -18.56 0.42 10.50
CA SER A 58 -17.57 1.49 10.52
C SER A 58 -18.21 2.84 10.85
N ARG A 59 -19.40 3.12 10.31
CA ARG A 59 -20.14 4.36 10.59
C ARG A 59 -20.60 4.42 12.04
N ILE A 60 -21.11 3.32 12.60
CA ILE A 60 -21.50 3.24 14.01
C ILE A 60 -20.29 3.53 14.92
N LYS A 61 -19.13 2.96 14.62
CA LYS A 61 -17.90 3.16 15.39
C LYS A 61 -17.19 4.49 15.08
N GLY A 62 -17.71 5.31 14.16
CA GLY A 62 -17.10 6.59 13.76
C GLY A 62 -15.76 6.46 13.04
N TYR A 63 -15.48 5.31 12.42
CA TYR A 63 -14.21 5.05 11.75
C TYR A 63 -14.14 5.74 10.38
N LYS A 64 -13.09 6.55 10.21
CA LYS A 64 -12.75 7.28 8.98
C LYS A 64 -11.77 6.46 8.11
N PRO A 65 -11.52 6.82 6.83
CA PRO A 65 -10.54 6.12 5.98
C PRO A 65 -9.13 6.00 6.57
N GLY A 66 -8.76 6.90 7.50
CA GLY A 66 -7.50 6.83 8.25
C GLY A 66 -7.40 5.60 9.16
N ARG A 67 -8.50 5.10 9.71
CA ARG A 67 -8.52 3.87 10.53
C ARG A 67 -8.03 2.67 9.73
N PHE A 68 -8.37 2.60 8.45
CA PHE A 68 -8.00 1.50 7.55
C PHE A 68 -6.65 1.70 6.85
N SER A 69 -5.84 2.68 7.30
CA SER A 69 -4.50 2.90 6.78
C SER A 69 -3.47 2.36 7.76
N PHE A 70 -2.64 1.42 7.31
CA PHE A 70 -1.51 0.90 8.09
C PHE A 70 -0.38 1.95 8.25
N ASN A 71 -0.41 3.05 7.49
CA ASN A 71 0.62 4.09 7.53
C ASN A 71 0.41 5.12 8.66
N VAL A 72 -0.78 5.17 9.27
CA VAL A 72 -1.13 6.19 10.27
C VAL A 72 -1.60 5.53 11.58
N LYS A 73 -1.36 6.22 12.70
CA LYS A 73 -1.85 5.78 14.01
C LYS A 73 -3.38 5.69 14.02
N GLY A 74 -3.90 4.77 14.83
CA GLY A 74 -5.33 4.60 15.07
C GLY A 74 -5.81 3.17 14.83
N GLY A 75 -5.75 2.69 13.59
CA GLY A 75 -6.18 1.31 13.28
C GLY A 75 -5.06 0.32 12.95
N ARG A 76 -3.85 0.82 12.69
CA ARG A 76 -2.67 -0.04 12.50
C ARG A 76 -2.29 -0.78 13.79
N CYS A 77 -1.52 -1.84 13.65
CA CYS A 77 -0.84 -2.48 14.77
C CYS A 77 0.30 -1.57 15.24
N GLU A 78 0.25 -1.09 16.48
CA GLU A 78 1.30 -0.22 17.02
C GLU A 78 2.60 -0.97 17.31
N ALA A 79 2.56 -2.28 17.61
CA ALA A 79 3.75 -3.08 17.88
C ALA A 79 4.72 -3.15 16.69
N CYS A 80 4.20 -3.22 15.45
CA CYS A 80 5.01 -3.19 14.23
C CYS A 80 4.85 -1.88 13.44
N ASN A 81 4.24 -0.84 14.03
CA ASN A 81 3.94 0.42 13.36
C ASN A 81 3.20 0.29 12.02
N GLY A 82 2.45 -0.80 11.82
CA GLY A 82 1.72 -1.12 10.59
C GLY A 82 2.51 -1.86 9.51
N ASP A 83 3.77 -2.21 9.75
CA ASP A 83 4.59 -2.91 8.75
C ASP A 83 4.16 -4.39 8.60
N GLY A 84 3.63 -4.97 9.68
CA GLY A 84 3.27 -6.39 9.76
C GLY A 84 4.47 -7.31 10.01
N LEU A 85 5.68 -6.77 9.85
CA LEU A 85 6.96 -7.44 10.06
C LEU A 85 7.75 -6.68 11.11
N ILE A 86 8.63 -7.38 11.83
CA ILE A 86 9.66 -6.82 12.69
C ILE A 86 11.00 -7.08 12.02
N LYS A 87 11.78 -6.02 11.83
CA LYS A 87 13.13 -6.07 11.30
C LYS A 87 14.09 -6.39 12.46
N ILE A 88 14.87 -7.46 12.34
CA ILE A 88 15.94 -7.78 13.29
C ILE A 88 17.25 -7.40 12.61
N GLU A 89 17.95 -6.44 13.22
CA GLU A 89 19.23 -5.98 12.72
C GLU A 89 20.34 -6.98 13.08
N MET A 90 21.09 -7.38 12.07
CA MET A 90 22.16 -8.35 12.20
C MET A 90 23.50 -7.66 11.95
N HIS A 91 24.47 -7.86 12.82
CA HIS A 91 25.75 -7.13 12.73
C HIS A 91 26.58 -7.50 11.48
N PHE A 92 26.48 -8.74 11.02
CA PHE A 92 27.33 -9.27 9.94
C PHE A 92 26.54 -9.91 8.78
N LEU A 93 25.25 -10.15 8.98
CA LEU A 93 24.36 -10.76 8.01
C LEU A 93 23.32 -9.74 7.52
N PRO A 94 22.68 -9.98 6.38
CA PRO A 94 21.52 -9.18 5.98
C PRO A 94 20.44 -9.22 7.07
N ASP A 95 19.81 -8.08 7.29
CA ASP A 95 18.69 -7.97 8.22
C ASP A 95 17.57 -8.95 7.84
N ILE A 96 16.99 -9.59 8.86
CA ILE A 96 15.88 -10.52 8.67
C ILE A 96 14.56 -9.87 9.07
N TYR A 97 13.48 -10.29 8.41
CA TYR A 97 12.13 -9.84 8.70
C TYR A 97 11.31 -11.02 9.22
N ILE A 98 10.80 -10.88 10.43
CA ILE A 98 9.89 -11.87 11.02
C ILE A 98 8.47 -11.31 11.10
N PRO A 99 7.42 -12.15 10.98
CA PRO A 99 6.06 -11.72 11.24
C PRO A 99 5.92 -11.11 12.64
N CYS A 100 5.23 -9.98 12.73
CA CYS A 100 4.92 -9.38 14.03
C CYS A 100 4.08 -10.33 14.87
N GLU A 101 4.52 -10.63 16.10
CA GLU A 101 3.84 -11.59 16.99
C GLU A 101 2.44 -11.14 17.41
N VAL A 102 2.21 -9.83 17.50
CA VAL A 102 0.94 -9.24 17.96
C VAL A 102 -0.14 -9.32 16.88
N CYS A 103 0.14 -8.84 15.67
CA CYS A 103 -0.83 -8.86 14.58
C CYS A 103 -0.70 -10.07 13.66
N LYS A 104 0.31 -10.91 13.84
CA LYS A 104 0.61 -12.09 13.00
C LYS A 104 0.68 -11.75 11.52
N GLY A 105 1.32 -10.63 11.17
CA GLY A 105 1.45 -10.15 9.79
C GLY A 105 0.31 -9.25 9.29
N LYS A 106 -0.82 -9.17 10.00
CA LYS A 106 -2.05 -8.51 9.50
C LYS A 106 -2.03 -6.99 9.46
N ARG A 107 -0.97 -6.34 9.97
CA ARG A 107 -0.75 -4.87 9.98
C ARG A 107 -1.76 -4.01 10.76
N PHE A 108 -2.90 -4.53 11.16
CA PHE A 108 -3.98 -3.81 11.86
C PHE A 108 -4.23 -4.35 13.26
N ASN A 109 -4.85 -3.53 14.11
CA ASN A 109 -5.36 -3.98 15.41
C ASN A 109 -6.68 -4.74 15.26
N ARG A 110 -7.05 -5.47 16.33
CA ARG A 110 -8.22 -6.37 16.32
C ARG A 110 -9.51 -5.63 15.99
N GLU A 111 -9.71 -4.44 16.55
CA GLU A 111 -10.94 -3.65 16.38
C GLU A 111 -11.12 -3.19 14.92
N THR A 112 -10.02 -2.95 14.19
CA THR A 112 -10.07 -2.58 12.77
C THR A 112 -10.41 -3.80 11.90
N LEU A 113 -9.93 -4.98 12.28
CA LEU A 113 -10.18 -6.24 11.56
C LEU A 113 -11.59 -6.80 11.78
N GLU A 114 -12.35 -6.27 12.75
CA GLU A 114 -13.77 -6.60 12.93
C GLU A 114 -14.65 -6.02 11.81
N ILE A 115 -14.23 -4.92 11.18
CA ILE A 115 -15.00 -4.29 10.10
C ILE A 115 -14.87 -5.14 8.84
N ARG A 116 -16.01 -5.54 8.29
CA ARG A 116 -16.08 -6.38 7.10
C ARG A 116 -16.87 -5.72 5.97
N TYR A 117 -16.41 -5.95 4.75
CA TYR A 117 -17.15 -5.70 3.52
C TYR A 117 -17.33 -7.04 2.80
N LYS A 118 -18.57 -7.41 2.46
CA LYS A 118 -18.91 -8.74 1.88
C LYS A 118 -18.24 -9.91 2.62
N GLY A 119 -18.23 -9.85 3.96
CA GLY A 119 -17.65 -10.89 4.83
C GLY A 119 -16.11 -10.86 4.97
N LYS A 120 -15.39 -10.02 4.22
CA LYS A 120 -13.92 -9.90 4.26
C LYS A 120 -13.51 -8.63 4.99
N ASN A 121 -12.47 -8.69 5.83
CA ASN A 121 -11.88 -7.51 6.46
C ASN A 121 -10.79 -6.89 5.56
N ILE A 122 -10.25 -5.74 5.99
CA ILE A 122 -9.25 -4.97 5.22
C ILE A 122 -7.95 -5.77 4.93
N ASP A 123 -7.54 -6.64 5.84
CA ASP A 123 -6.37 -7.52 5.68
C ASP A 123 -6.69 -8.69 4.74
N ASP A 124 -7.89 -9.27 4.83
CA ASP A 124 -8.33 -10.32 3.91
C ASP A 124 -8.30 -9.82 2.45
N VAL A 125 -8.69 -8.55 2.22
CA VAL A 125 -8.65 -7.92 0.89
C VAL A 125 -7.21 -7.67 0.43
N LEU A 126 -6.31 -7.27 1.32
CA LEU A 126 -4.90 -7.05 0.98
C LEU A 126 -4.15 -8.36 0.68
N ASN A 127 -4.68 -9.50 1.13
CA ASN A 127 -4.15 -10.83 0.82
C ASN A 127 -4.78 -11.48 -0.42
N MET A 128 -5.69 -10.79 -1.11
CA MET A 128 -6.23 -11.28 -2.38
C MET A 128 -5.21 -11.13 -3.51
N THR A 129 -5.26 -12.06 -4.45
CA THR A 129 -4.68 -11.85 -5.78
C THR A 129 -5.43 -10.73 -6.51
N VAL A 130 -4.80 -10.14 -7.53
CA VAL A 130 -5.44 -9.09 -8.33
C VAL A 130 -6.71 -9.62 -9.01
N GLU A 131 -6.70 -10.86 -9.50
CA GLU A 131 -7.86 -11.49 -10.15
C GLU A 131 -9.05 -11.67 -9.20
N GLU A 132 -8.80 -12.15 -7.97
CA GLU A 132 -9.82 -12.24 -6.93
C GLU A 132 -10.37 -10.85 -6.58
N ALA A 133 -9.49 -9.86 -6.45
CA ALA A 133 -9.88 -8.49 -6.13
C ALA A 133 -10.74 -7.87 -7.24
N MET A 134 -10.41 -8.08 -8.52
CA MET A 134 -11.23 -7.59 -9.65
C MET A 134 -12.64 -8.17 -9.59
N ASN A 135 -12.77 -9.49 -9.36
CA ASN A 135 -14.07 -10.14 -9.23
C ASN A 135 -14.84 -9.64 -7.99
N PHE A 136 -14.14 -9.44 -6.88
CA PHE A 136 -14.71 -8.99 -5.61
C PHE A 136 -15.24 -7.55 -5.69
N PHE A 137 -14.51 -6.67 -6.38
CA PHE A 137 -14.81 -5.25 -6.55
C PHE A 137 -15.53 -4.88 -7.85
N LYS A 138 -15.92 -5.85 -8.69
CA LYS A 138 -16.57 -5.65 -10.01
C LYS A 138 -17.70 -4.60 -10.08
N ASN A 139 -18.39 -4.34 -8.98
CA ASN A 139 -19.50 -3.38 -8.89
C ASN A 139 -19.06 -1.97 -8.44
N ILE A 140 -17.75 -1.71 -8.32
CA ILE A 140 -17.17 -0.45 -7.87
C ILE A 140 -16.16 0.01 -8.93
N PRO A 141 -16.58 0.78 -9.95
CA PRO A 141 -15.72 1.09 -11.11
C PRO A 141 -14.41 1.82 -10.81
N ARG A 142 -14.26 2.40 -9.61
CA ARG A 142 -13.03 3.09 -9.17
C ARG A 142 -11.98 2.15 -8.54
N ILE A 143 -12.36 0.90 -8.24
CA ILE A 143 -11.52 -0.13 -7.58
C ILE A 143 -11.40 -1.30 -8.53
#